data_AF-A0A504JLZ5-F1
#
_entry.id   AF-A0A504JLZ5-F1
#
_cell.length_a   1.000
_cell.length_b   1.000
_cell.length_c   1.000
_cell.angle_alpha   90.00
_cell.angle_beta   90.00
_cell.angle_gamma   90.00
#
_symmetry.space_group_name_H-M   'P 1'
#
loop_
_entity.id
_entity.type
_entity.pdbx_description
1 polymer ?
#
loop_
_entity_poly.entity_id
_entity_poly.type
_entity_poly.pdbx_seq_one_letter_code
_entity_poly.pdbx_strand_id
1 'polypeptide(L)'
;MRVTINNIPRDLKTVIDSEPVDFLIKSAKNHPRKNGMSLSIFSLFWNTIVMVLLIGFIKPSFENGKLHLASDDLDSLLFPAIFLGFFLVIGIAIAVWGVIMLFQKGGYFVGTESRLIKYRKGTVEIKDWEQFSGNIKVKKRKTHGDLELELRTGKMRSRKNGGDQFVPDIIFMSKIENVLEVEKKCRIRIKENDPTPRVDY
;
A
#
# COMPACT_ATOMS: atom_id res chain seq x y z
N MET A 1 6.60 0.88 21.46
CA MET A 1 6.65 -0.34 22.26
C MET A 1 7.77 -1.22 21.70
N ARG A 2 8.89 -1.35 22.42
CA ARG A 2 9.85 -2.43 22.17
C ARG A 2 9.10 -3.75 22.26
N VAL A 3 9.03 -4.49 21.15
CA VAL A 3 8.41 -5.82 21.16
C VAL A 3 9.46 -6.78 21.72
N THR A 4 9.11 -7.53 22.75
CA THR A 4 9.93 -8.62 23.27
C THR A 4 9.51 -9.92 22.60
N ILE A 5 10.44 -10.86 22.46
CA ILE A 5 10.21 -12.17 21.79
C ILE A 5 9.01 -12.90 22.41
N ASN A 6 8.76 -12.70 23.71
CA ASN A 6 7.64 -13.32 24.42
C ASN A 6 6.26 -12.87 23.91
N ASN A 7 6.15 -11.67 23.33
CA ASN A 7 4.89 -11.06 22.87
C ASN A 7 4.63 -11.21 21.36
N ILE A 8 5.35 -12.11 20.69
CA ILE A 8 5.17 -12.42 19.27
C ILE A 8 4.13 -13.56 19.09
N PRO A 9 3.30 -13.53 18.03
CA PRO A 9 2.46 -14.67 17.62
C PRO A 9 3.25 -15.99 17.49
N ARG A 10 2.65 -17.12 17.88
CA ARG A 10 3.30 -18.44 17.86
C ARG A 10 3.82 -18.80 16.47
N ASP A 11 3.02 -18.57 15.43
CA ASP A 11 3.40 -18.85 14.04
C ASP A 11 4.70 -18.16 13.66
N LEU A 12 4.86 -16.89 14.05
CA LEU A 12 6.07 -16.14 13.74
C LEU A 12 7.28 -16.66 14.53
N LYS A 13 7.09 -17.17 15.76
CA LYS A 13 8.18 -17.86 16.48
C LYS A 13 8.64 -19.11 15.74
N THR A 14 7.70 -19.89 15.20
CA THR A 14 8.01 -21.09 14.41
C THR A 14 8.75 -20.74 13.11
N VAL A 15 8.42 -19.62 12.46
CA VAL A 15 9.10 -19.21 11.22
C VAL A 15 10.52 -18.67 11.44
N ILE A 16 10.74 -17.91 12.53
CA ILE A 16 12.08 -17.43 12.91
C ILE A 16 13.01 -18.63 13.18
N ASP A 17 12.44 -19.72 13.70
CA ASP A 17 13.17 -20.93 14.07
C ASP A 17 14.31 -20.61 15.07
N SER A 18 15.52 -21.12 14.85
CA SER A 18 16.70 -20.89 15.67
C SER A 18 17.61 -19.76 15.17
N GLU A 19 17.18 -18.95 14.19
CA GLU A 19 18.01 -17.85 13.68
C GLU A 19 18.12 -16.70 14.70
N PRO A 20 19.31 -16.12 14.90
CA PRO A 20 19.46 -14.98 15.80
C PRO A 20 18.75 -13.76 15.19
N VAL A 21 17.99 -13.07 16.04
CA VAL A 21 17.14 -11.94 15.65
C VAL A 21 17.88 -10.63 15.91
N ASP A 22 18.14 -9.85 14.85
CA ASP A 22 18.77 -8.54 14.96
C ASP A 22 17.79 -7.48 15.46
N PHE A 23 16.58 -7.52 14.91
CA PHE A 23 15.53 -6.60 15.30
C PHE A 23 14.15 -7.24 15.13
N LEU A 24 13.27 -6.81 16.03
CA LEU A 24 11.87 -7.17 16.04
C LEU A 24 11.07 -5.90 16.27
N ILE A 25 10.26 -5.55 15.27
CA ILE A 25 9.45 -4.34 15.33
C ILE A 25 8.03 -4.62 14.88
N LYS A 26 7.09 -3.85 15.42
CA LYS A 26 5.70 -3.85 14.97
C LYS A 26 5.44 -2.54 14.24
N SER A 27 5.07 -2.62 12.96
CA SER A 27 4.60 -1.46 12.25
C SER A 27 3.18 -1.12 12.68
N ALA A 28 2.90 0.16 12.91
CA ALA A 28 1.54 0.56 13.25
C ALA A 28 0.61 0.51 12.03
N LYS A 29 1.17 0.67 10.82
CA LYS A 29 0.41 0.67 9.56
C LYS A 29 1.03 -0.26 8.51
N ASN A 30 0.18 -0.81 7.65
CA ASN A 30 0.61 -1.67 6.54
C ASN A 30 1.16 -0.86 5.36
N HIS A 31 0.64 0.34 5.13
CA HIS A 31 1.06 1.23 4.05
C HIS A 31 1.24 2.68 4.54
N PRO A 32 2.02 3.50 3.81
CA PRO A 32 2.11 4.93 4.05
C PRO A 32 0.74 5.60 3.93
N ARG A 33 0.43 6.56 4.80
CA ARG A 33 -0.86 7.29 4.78
C ARG A 33 -1.15 7.97 3.44
N LYS A 34 -0.11 8.36 2.70
CA LYS A 34 -0.25 9.07 1.41
C LYS A 34 -1.03 8.24 0.39
N ASN A 35 -0.81 6.92 0.36
CA ASN A 35 -1.45 6.05 -0.65
C ASN A 35 -2.96 5.96 -0.40
N GLY A 36 -3.38 5.66 0.83
CA GLY A 36 -4.79 5.63 1.19
C GLY A 36 -5.47 7.01 1.06
N MET A 37 -4.77 8.09 1.41
CA MET A 37 -5.31 9.46 1.29
C MET A 37 -5.50 9.85 -0.19
N SER A 38 -4.52 9.57 -1.05
CA SER A 38 -4.61 9.84 -2.48
C SER A 38 -5.78 9.12 -3.12
N LEU A 39 -6.00 7.84 -2.76
CA LEU A 39 -7.10 7.05 -3.27
C LEU A 39 -8.46 7.60 -2.78
N SER A 40 -8.52 8.01 -1.51
CA SER A 40 -9.74 8.58 -0.91
C SER A 40 -10.12 9.91 -1.58
N ILE A 41 -9.15 10.81 -1.79
CA ILE A 41 -9.38 12.09 -2.48
C ILE A 41 -9.84 11.85 -3.92
N PHE A 42 -9.16 10.95 -4.64
CA PHE A 42 -9.54 10.59 -5.99
C PHE A 42 -10.98 10.07 -6.05
N SER A 43 -11.37 9.19 -5.12
CA SER A 43 -12.73 8.64 -5.08
C SER A 43 -13.80 9.70 -4.80
N LEU A 44 -13.52 10.68 -3.92
CA LEU A 44 -14.46 11.76 -3.64
C LEU A 44 -14.66 12.64 -4.88
N PHE A 45 -13.56 13.00 -5.54
CA PHE A 45 -13.59 13.76 -6.79
C PHE A 45 -14.37 13.02 -7.88
N TRP A 46 -14.07 11.74 -8.09
CA TRP A 46 -14.75 10.88 -9.06
C TRP A 46 -16.26 10.80 -8.80
N ASN A 47 -16.67 10.49 -7.56
CA ASN A 47 -18.07 10.40 -7.19
C ASN A 47 -18.80 11.75 -7.34
N THR A 48 -18.12 12.87 -7.10
CA THR A 48 -18.69 14.21 -7.28
C THR A 48 -19.02 14.46 -8.74
N ILE A 49 -18.10 14.13 -9.65
CA ILE A 49 -18.34 14.25 -11.10
C ILE A 49 -19.52 13.37 -11.54
N VAL A 50 -19.53 12.11 -11.13
CA VAL A 50 -20.61 11.17 -11.49
C VAL A 50 -21.96 11.66 -10.97
N MET A 51 -22.02 12.21 -9.75
CA MET A 51 -23.25 12.79 -9.19
C MET A 51 -23.74 14.02 -9.96
N VAL A 52 -22.84 14.92 -10.36
CA VAL A 52 -23.21 16.09 -11.17
C VAL A 52 -23.77 15.66 -12.52
N LEU A 53 -23.16 14.66 -13.17
CA LEU A 53 -23.66 14.11 -14.43
C LEU A 53 -25.04 13.47 -14.24
N LEU A 54 -25.20 12.64 -13.21
CA LEU A 54 -26.48 11.99 -12.92
C LEU A 54 -27.60 13.01 -12.70
N ILE A 55 -27.36 14.06 -11.92
CA ILE A 55 -28.31 15.16 -11.74
C ILE A 55 -28.58 15.87 -13.06
N GLY A 56 -27.55 16.12 -13.88
CA GLY A 56 -27.70 16.74 -15.20
C GLY A 56 -28.59 15.94 -16.15
N PHE A 57 -28.54 14.60 -16.10
CA PHE A 57 -29.40 13.74 -16.91
C PHE A 57 -30.83 13.65 -16.37
N ILE A 58 -31.02 13.64 -15.04
CA ILE A 58 -32.34 13.49 -14.43
C ILE A 58 -33.10 14.82 -14.32
N LYS A 59 -32.39 15.95 -14.15
CA LYS A 59 -33.00 17.28 -13.97
C LYS A 59 -33.98 17.68 -15.08
N PRO A 60 -33.71 17.44 -16.38
CA PRO A 60 -34.67 17.73 -17.45
C PRO A 60 -36.01 16.99 -17.30
N SER A 61 -36.03 15.82 -16.64
CA SER A 61 -37.24 15.02 -16.41
C SER A 61 -38.11 15.52 -15.25
N PHE A 62 -37.69 16.57 -14.55
CA PHE A 62 -38.47 17.22 -13.50
C PHE A 62 -39.19 18.46 -14.04
N GLU A 63 -40.51 18.37 -14.21
CA GLU A 63 -41.36 19.49 -14.57
C GLU A 63 -42.24 19.86 -13.37
N ASN A 64 -42.16 21.12 -12.90
CA ASN A 64 -42.88 21.60 -11.70
C ASN A 64 -42.67 20.75 -10.43
N GLY A 65 -41.50 20.10 -10.29
CA GLY A 65 -41.17 19.23 -9.16
C GLY A 65 -41.81 17.84 -9.22
N LYS A 66 -42.53 17.51 -10.30
CA LYS A 66 -43.03 16.16 -10.59
C LYS A 66 -42.18 15.53 -11.68
N LEU A 67 -41.89 14.25 -11.47
CA LEU A 67 -41.18 13.42 -12.44
C LEU A 67 -42.15 13.10 -13.59
N HIS A 68 -42.01 13.78 -14.73
CA HIS A 68 -42.72 13.42 -15.96
C HIS A 68 -41.84 12.43 -16.72
N LEU A 69 -42.16 11.15 -16.61
CA LEU A 69 -41.56 10.11 -17.44
C LEU A 69 -42.63 9.65 -18.43
N ALA A 70 -42.57 10.14 -19.67
CA ALA A 70 -43.22 9.42 -20.76
C ALA A 70 -42.50 8.07 -20.96
N SER A 71 -43.20 7.05 -21.44
CA SER A 71 -42.61 5.72 -21.70
C SER A 71 -41.36 5.80 -22.58
N ASP A 72 -41.38 6.68 -23.58
CA ASP A 72 -40.31 6.83 -24.58
C ASP A 72 -39.06 7.54 -24.00
N ASP A 73 -39.26 8.40 -23.00
CA ASP A 73 -38.18 9.08 -22.27
C ASP A 73 -37.51 8.14 -21.26
N LEU A 74 -38.26 7.19 -20.71
CA LEU A 74 -37.78 6.26 -19.71
C LEU A 74 -36.73 5.31 -20.31
N ASP A 75 -36.98 4.76 -21.50
CA ASP A 75 -36.02 3.90 -22.20
C ASP A 75 -34.74 4.65 -22.60
N SER A 76 -34.87 5.92 -23.01
CA SER A 76 -33.75 6.79 -23.37
C SER A 76 -32.87 7.16 -22.16
N LEU A 77 -33.47 7.24 -20.97
CA LEU A 77 -32.79 7.65 -19.73
C LEU A 77 -32.31 6.46 -18.89
N LEU A 78 -32.91 5.28 -19.05
CA LEU A 78 -32.57 4.06 -18.32
C LEU A 78 -31.11 3.64 -18.54
N PHE A 79 -30.67 3.58 -19.79
CA PHE A 79 -29.30 3.16 -20.11
C PHE A 79 -28.24 4.12 -19.53
N PRO A 80 -28.32 5.45 -19.75
CA PRO A 80 -27.42 6.40 -19.10
C PRO A 80 -27.45 6.34 -17.56
N ALA A 81 -28.64 6.19 -16.96
CA ALA A 81 -28.78 6.12 -15.51
C ALA A 81 -28.14 4.86 -14.92
N ILE A 82 -28.34 3.68 -15.53
CA ILE A 82 -27.70 2.43 -15.10
C ILE A 82 -26.19 2.52 -15.28
N PHE A 83 -25.72 3.02 -16.42
CA PHE A 83 -24.31 3.20 -16.71
C PHE A 83 -23.63 4.11 -15.68
N LEU A 84 -24.20 5.29 -15.40
CA LEU A 84 -23.68 6.21 -14.39
C LEU A 84 -23.78 5.64 -12.97
N GLY A 85 -24.86 4.92 -12.66
CA GLY A 85 -25.02 4.21 -11.39
C GLY A 85 -23.91 3.18 -11.15
N PHE A 86 -23.51 2.44 -12.18
CA PHE A 86 -22.38 1.52 -12.10
C PHE A 86 -21.06 2.23 -11.79
N PHE A 87 -20.78 3.37 -12.44
CA PHE A 87 -19.58 4.17 -12.14
C PHE A 87 -19.58 4.78 -10.74
N LEU A 88 -20.75 5.12 -10.21
CA LEU A 88 -20.91 5.58 -8.82
C LEU A 88 -20.56 4.45 -7.84
N VAL A 89 -21.05 3.23 -8.09
CA VAL A 89 -20.71 2.04 -7.27
C VAL A 89 -19.21 1.77 -7.29
N ILE A 90 -18.55 1.85 -8.46
CA ILE A 90 -17.09 1.74 -8.55
C ILE A 90 -16.40 2.81 -7.70
N GLY A 91 -16.83 4.07 -7.81
CA GLY A 91 -16.26 5.16 -7.02
C GLY A 91 -16.41 4.94 -5.51
N ILE A 92 -17.56 4.44 -5.05
CA ILE A 92 -17.80 4.08 -3.65
C ILE A 92 -16.89 2.92 -3.22
N ALA A 93 -16.73 1.88 -4.04
CA ALA A 93 -15.84 0.76 -3.74
C ALA A 93 -14.39 1.22 -3.57
N ILE A 94 -13.92 2.12 -4.44
CA ILE A 94 -12.58 2.74 -4.33
C ILE A 94 -12.47 3.57 -3.04
N ALA A 95 -13.51 4.32 -2.67
CA ALA A 95 -13.54 5.11 -1.44
C ALA A 95 -13.42 4.21 -0.19
N VAL A 96 -14.22 3.16 -0.12
CA VAL A 96 -14.19 2.15 0.97
C VAL A 96 -12.80 1.53 1.05
N TRP A 97 -12.20 1.15 -0.09
CA TRP A 97 -10.86 0.60 -0.12
C TRP A 97 -9.79 1.60 0.38
N GLY A 98 -9.89 2.87 -0.02
CA GLY A 98 -9.01 3.94 0.45
C GLY A 98 -9.07 4.11 1.96
N VAL A 99 -10.28 4.12 2.52
CA VAL A 99 -10.52 4.16 3.98
C VAL A 99 -9.93 2.93 4.67
N ILE A 100 -10.19 1.73 4.16
CA ILE A 100 -9.61 0.49 4.70
C ILE A 100 -8.09 0.61 4.74
N MET A 101 -7.45 1.04 3.66
CA MET A 101 -5.98 1.24 3.59
C MET A 101 -5.46 2.22 4.64
N LEU A 102 -6.20 3.31 4.91
CA LEU A 102 -5.83 4.31 5.91
C LEU A 102 -5.83 3.74 7.34
N PHE A 103 -6.75 2.83 7.65
CA PHE A 103 -6.91 2.23 8.97
C PHE A 103 -6.29 0.83 9.09
N GLN A 104 -5.74 0.31 7.99
CA GLN A 104 -5.16 -1.02 7.95
C GLN A 104 -3.96 -1.13 8.91
N LYS A 105 -4.15 -1.89 9.99
CA LYS A 105 -3.11 -2.18 10.97
C LYS A 105 -1.93 -2.88 10.30
N GLY A 106 -0.73 -2.48 10.71
CA GLY A 106 0.54 -3.05 10.26
C GLY A 106 0.80 -4.46 10.76
N GLY A 107 1.99 -4.96 10.44
CA GLY A 107 2.47 -6.29 10.77
C GLY A 107 3.69 -6.26 11.68
N TYR A 108 4.16 -7.45 12.05
CA TYR A 108 5.46 -7.64 12.67
C TYR A 108 6.52 -7.78 11.57
N PHE A 109 7.67 -7.17 11.80
CA PHE A 109 8.86 -7.30 10.96
C PHE A 109 9.99 -7.81 11.82
N VAL A 110 10.68 -8.84 11.31
CA VAL A 110 11.80 -9.49 11.98
C VAL A 110 12.94 -9.53 11.01
N GLY A 111 14.07 -8.91 11.37
CA GLY A 111 15.33 -9.11 10.67
C GLY A 111 16.12 -10.20 11.36
N THR A 112 16.48 -11.24 10.61
CA THR A 112 17.44 -12.27 11.02
C THR A 112 18.73 -12.11 10.19
N GLU A 113 19.68 -13.03 10.33
CA GLU A 113 20.96 -12.92 9.61
C GLU A 113 20.83 -13.07 8.10
N SER A 114 19.92 -13.94 7.66
CA SER A 114 19.76 -14.33 6.25
C SER A 114 18.57 -13.64 5.58
N ARG A 115 17.53 -13.26 6.34
CA ARG A 115 16.26 -12.83 5.76
C ARG A 115 15.49 -11.81 6.59
N LEU A 116 14.61 -11.10 5.90
CA LEU A 116 13.57 -10.26 6.45
C LEU A 116 12.23 -11.01 6.43
N ILE A 117 11.61 -11.15 7.59
CA ILE A 117 10.30 -11.79 7.75
C ILE A 117 9.26 -10.74 8.10
N LYS A 118 8.15 -10.74 7.36
CA LYS A 118 6.97 -9.92 7.62
C LYS A 118 5.80 -10.83 7.96
N TYR A 119 5.22 -10.63 9.13
CA TYR A 119 4.04 -11.36 9.58
C TYR A 119 2.84 -10.44 9.77
N ARG A 120 1.70 -10.81 9.17
CA ARG A 120 0.46 -10.06 9.31
C ARG A 120 -0.75 -10.98 9.20
N LYS A 121 -1.54 -11.07 10.28
CA LYS A 121 -2.81 -11.82 10.33
C LYS A 121 -2.67 -13.27 9.79
N GLY A 122 -1.65 -14.00 10.21
CA GLY A 122 -1.40 -15.38 9.78
C GLY A 122 -0.65 -15.51 8.45
N THR A 123 -0.52 -14.43 7.66
CA THR A 123 0.31 -14.43 6.45
C THR A 123 1.76 -14.11 6.79
N VAL A 124 2.68 -14.96 6.36
CA VAL A 124 4.13 -14.79 6.45
C VAL A 124 4.66 -14.48 5.05
N GLU A 125 5.44 -13.42 4.94
CA GLU A 125 6.19 -13.06 3.74
C GLU A 125 7.67 -13.02 4.10
N ILE A 126 8.50 -13.76 3.38
CA ILE A 126 9.94 -13.91 3.64
C ILE A 126 10.70 -13.35 2.43
N LYS A 127 11.71 -12.54 2.69
CA LYS A 127 12.61 -11.97 1.68
C LYS A 127 14.05 -12.09 2.15
N ASP A 128 14.87 -12.83 1.42
CA ASP A 128 16.30 -12.95 1.73
C ASP A 128 16.99 -11.61 1.51
N TRP A 129 18.03 -11.30 2.29
CA TRP A 129 18.71 -10.01 2.22
C TRP A 129 19.34 -9.75 0.84
N GLU A 130 19.74 -10.82 0.14
CA GLU A 130 20.25 -10.79 -1.24
C GLU A 130 19.25 -10.19 -2.25
N GLN A 131 17.94 -10.29 -1.97
CA GLN A 131 16.88 -9.78 -2.85
C GLN A 131 16.73 -8.27 -2.79
N PHE A 132 17.39 -7.58 -1.85
CA PHE A 132 17.31 -6.13 -1.71
C PHE A 132 18.37 -5.43 -2.57
N SER A 133 18.01 -4.27 -3.10
CA SER A 133 18.92 -3.48 -3.96
C SER A 133 19.92 -2.63 -3.16
N GLY A 134 19.76 -2.54 -1.84
CA GLY A 134 20.53 -1.63 -1.00
C GLY A 134 19.99 -0.19 -0.98
N ASN A 135 19.03 0.13 -1.84
CA ASN A 135 18.32 1.40 -1.78
C ASN A 135 17.32 1.39 -0.63
N ILE A 136 17.55 2.27 0.34
CA ILE A 136 16.72 2.43 1.52
C ILE A 136 16.31 3.88 1.64
N LYS A 137 15.00 4.15 1.73
CA LYS A 137 14.48 5.49 2.03
C LYS A 137 13.97 5.52 3.46
N VAL A 138 14.41 6.53 4.21
CA VAL A 138 14.02 6.73 5.61
C VAL A 138 13.31 8.06 5.74
N LYS A 139 12.15 8.06 6.41
CA LYS A 139 11.47 9.27 6.83
C LYS A 139 11.24 9.26 8.33
N LYS A 140 12.11 9.91 9.08
CA LYS A 140 11.99 10.07 10.54
C LYS A 140 10.96 11.15 10.90
N ARG A 141 10.14 10.88 11.92
CA ARG A 141 9.15 11.82 12.51
C ARG A 141 9.10 11.68 14.03
N LYS A 142 9.78 12.57 14.76
CA LYS A 142 9.88 12.55 16.23
C LYS A 142 10.28 11.14 16.73
N THR A 143 9.36 10.40 17.35
CA THR A 143 9.55 9.08 17.95
C THR A 143 9.29 7.90 17.00
N HIS A 144 8.76 8.15 15.81
CA HIS A 144 8.45 7.12 14.83
C HIS A 144 9.07 7.46 13.46
N GLY A 145 9.10 6.50 12.54
CA GLY A 145 9.49 6.76 11.16
C GLY A 145 8.90 5.76 10.19
N ASP A 146 9.07 6.07 8.91
CA ASP A 146 8.74 5.18 7.80
C ASP A 146 10.05 4.72 7.16
N LEU A 147 10.14 3.43 6.84
CA LEU A 147 11.25 2.81 6.11
C LEU A 147 10.70 2.19 4.82
N GLU A 148 11.37 2.43 3.72
CA GLU A 148 11.10 1.82 2.41
C GLU A 148 12.36 1.09 1.96
N LEU A 149 12.24 -0.21 1.74
CA LEU A 149 13.31 -1.07 1.25
C LEU A 149 12.97 -1.49 -0.18
N GLU A 150 13.86 -1.19 -1.13
CA GLU A 150 13.68 -1.57 -2.53
C GLU A 150 14.25 -2.98 -2.77
N LEU A 151 13.49 -3.79 -3.51
CA LEU A 151 13.92 -5.09 -4.00
C LEU A 151 14.63 -4.94 -5.34
N ARG A 152 15.44 -5.94 -5.70
CA ARG A 152 16.03 -6.10 -7.04
C ARG A 152 14.99 -6.50 -8.08
N THR A 153 13.84 -7.03 -7.63
CA THR A 153 12.67 -7.31 -8.49
C THR A 153 11.82 -6.06 -8.68
N GLY A 154 11.07 -6.01 -9.78
CA GLY A 154 10.22 -4.88 -10.09
C GLY A 154 9.52 -5.05 -11.43
N LYS A 155 8.93 -3.95 -11.92
CA LYS A 155 8.20 -3.90 -13.19
C LYS A 155 8.75 -2.80 -14.08
N MET A 156 8.83 -3.07 -15.38
CA MET A 156 9.07 -2.02 -16.36
C MET A 156 7.81 -1.16 -16.49
N ARG A 157 7.94 0.15 -16.32
CA ARG A 157 6.89 1.12 -16.60
C ARG A 157 7.25 1.89 -17.85
N SER A 158 6.41 1.76 -18.86
CA SER A 158 6.53 2.57 -20.07
C SER A 158 6.20 4.03 -19.78
N ARG A 159 7.01 4.93 -20.33
CA ARG A 159 6.87 6.39 -20.16
C ARG A 159 6.30 7.00 -21.44
N LYS A 160 5.39 7.96 -21.28
CA LYS A 160 4.75 8.65 -22.42
C LYS A 160 5.77 9.32 -23.35
N ASN A 161 6.88 9.83 -22.78
CA ASN A 161 7.97 10.50 -23.50
C ASN A 161 9.34 9.99 -23.01
N GLY A 162 9.69 8.74 -23.30
CA GLY A 162 11.02 8.19 -23.01
C GLY A 162 11.05 6.67 -22.99
N GLY A 163 12.25 6.11 -22.85
CA GLY A 163 12.43 4.66 -22.68
C GLY A 163 11.77 4.12 -21.41
N ASP A 164 11.48 2.82 -21.43
CA ASP A 164 10.88 2.14 -20.30
C ASP A 164 11.77 2.28 -19.06
N GLN A 165 11.14 2.58 -17.92
CA GLN A 165 11.83 2.74 -16.65
C GLN A 165 11.56 1.53 -15.75
N PHE A 166 12.62 0.92 -15.23
CA PHE A 166 12.50 -0.07 -14.16
C PHE A 166 11.98 0.57 -12.86
N VAL A 167 10.91 0.01 -12.30
CA VAL A 167 10.33 0.42 -11.01
C VAL A 167 10.43 -0.75 -10.04
N PRO A 168 11.30 -0.67 -9.00
CA PRO A 168 11.48 -1.76 -8.06
C PRO A 168 10.23 -1.98 -7.19
N ASP A 169 10.05 -3.22 -6.75
CA ASP A 169 9.10 -3.55 -5.70
C ASP A 169 9.61 -3.01 -4.35
N ILE A 170 8.69 -2.55 -3.49
CA ILE A 170 9.04 -1.86 -2.25
C ILE A 170 8.37 -2.54 -1.05
N ILE A 171 9.17 -2.86 -0.03
CA ILE A 171 8.70 -3.25 1.29
C ILE A 171 8.59 -2.02 2.18
N PHE A 172 7.37 -1.75 2.67
CA PHE A 172 7.07 -0.62 3.54
C PHE A 172 7.00 -1.04 5.01
N MET A 173 7.78 -0.38 5.87
CA MET A 173 7.60 -0.42 7.33
C MET A 173 7.15 0.96 7.80
N SER A 174 5.84 1.15 7.98
CA SER A 174 5.26 2.45 8.30
C SER A 174 5.03 2.66 9.80
N LYS A 175 5.39 3.85 10.29
CA LYS A 175 5.25 4.28 11.69
C LYS A 175 5.86 3.23 12.65
N ILE A 176 7.14 2.91 12.44
CA ILE A 176 7.95 2.08 13.34
C ILE A 176 8.76 2.96 14.30
N GLU A 177 9.05 2.44 15.49
CA GLU A 177 9.96 3.10 16.44
C GLU A 177 11.42 2.79 16.09
N ASN A 178 12.35 3.64 16.55
CA ASN A 178 13.79 3.47 16.32
C ASN A 178 14.17 3.23 14.85
N VAL A 179 13.49 3.90 13.91
CA VAL A 179 13.66 3.73 12.46
C VAL A 179 15.12 3.77 11.98
N LEU A 180 15.96 4.61 12.61
CA LEU A 180 17.38 4.74 12.27
C LEU A 180 18.21 3.53 12.73
N GLU A 181 17.86 2.92 13.86
CA GLU A 181 18.54 1.71 14.34
C GLU A 181 18.19 0.52 13.44
N VAL A 182 16.90 0.41 13.08
CA VAL A 182 16.41 -0.62 12.16
C VAL A 182 17.05 -0.45 10.79
N GLU A 183 17.12 0.78 10.26
CA GLU A 183 17.75 1.02 8.96
C GLU A 183 19.23 0.62 8.96
N LYS A 184 19.98 0.97 10.00
CA LYS A 184 21.39 0.56 10.12
C LYS A 184 21.52 -0.95 10.09
N LYS A 185 20.68 -1.68 10.83
CA LYS A 185 20.67 -3.16 10.83
C LYS A 185 20.34 -3.72 9.46
N CYS A 186 19.31 -3.20 8.79
CA CYS A 186 18.98 -3.59 7.41
C CYS A 186 20.16 -3.35 6.47
N ARG A 187 20.82 -2.18 6.54
CA ARG A 187 21.96 -1.85 5.68
C ARG A 187 23.14 -2.78 5.89
N ILE A 188 23.43 -3.14 7.14
CA ILE A 188 24.48 -4.10 7.48
C ILE A 188 24.15 -5.46 6.85
N ARG A 189 22.94 -5.98 7.08
CA ARG A 189 22.55 -7.30 6.56
C ARG A 189 22.49 -7.37 5.04
N ILE A 190 22.02 -6.31 4.38
CA ILE A 190 22.03 -6.25 2.91
C ILE A 190 23.46 -6.25 2.35
N LYS A 191 24.41 -5.60 3.04
CA LYS A 191 25.81 -5.57 2.61
C LYS A 191 26.54 -6.90 2.89
N GLU A 192 26.26 -7.53 4.02
CA GLU A 192 26.83 -8.84 4.39
C GLU A 192 26.38 -9.94 3.44
N ASN A 193 25.13 -9.85 2.97
CA ASN A 193 24.52 -10.79 2.04
C ASN A 193 24.42 -10.19 0.63
N ASP A 194 25.36 -9.36 0.18
CA ASP A 194 25.34 -8.89 -1.21
C ASP A 194 25.97 -9.97 -2.11
N PRO A 195 25.23 -10.56 -3.06
CA PRO A 195 25.76 -11.59 -3.95
C PRO A 195 26.68 -11.03 -5.05
N THR A 196 26.90 -9.70 -5.08
CA THR A 196 27.78 -9.07 -6.07
C THR A 196 29.25 -9.39 -5.72
N PRO A 197 30.06 -9.93 -6.66
CA PRO A 197 31.46 -10.23 -6.39
C PRO A 197 32.23 -8.99 -5.94
N ARG A 198 33.09 -9.13 -4.93
CA ARG A 198 34.05 -8.09 -4.60
C ARG A 198 35.04 -8.02 -5.77
N VAL A 199 35.06 -6.90 -6.46
CA VAL A 199 36.08 -6.61 -7.45
C VAL A 199 37.33 -6.24 -6.68
N ASP A 200 38.21 -7.22 -6.45
CA ASP A 200 39.53 -6.99 -5.89
C ASP A 200 40.38 -6.33 -7.01
N TYR A 201 40.85 -5.11 -6.76
CA TYR A 201 41.77 -4.36 -7.65
C TYR A 201 43.23 -4.60 -7.24
#